data_AF-A0A1F8MS69-F1
#
_entry.id   AF-A0A1F8MS69-F1
#
_cell.length_a   1.000
_cell.length_b   1.000
_cell.length_c   1.000
_cell.angle_alpha   90.00
_cell.angle_beta   90.00
_cell.angle_gamma   90.00
#
_symmetry.space_group_name_H-M   'P 1'
#
loop_
_entity.id
_entity.type
_entity.pdbx_description
1 polymer ?
#
loop_
_entity_poly.entity_id
_entity_poly.type
_entity_poly.pdbx_seq_one_letter_code
_entity_poly.pdbx_strand_id
1 'polypeptide(L)' 'MLKVGEKGAGKTEIMYSANMSYTQIQKYLGFLINHGFIHRVSVGNPHVHYQVTPKGAKLLESIDLITEVLGFQDVYED' A
#
# COMPACT_ATOMS: atom_id res chain seq x y z
N MET A 1 -0.90 2.21 -3.58
CA MET A 1 -1.31 1.23 -2.54
C MET A 1 -0.33 1.15 -1.39
N LEU A 2 0.92 0.68 -1.57
CA LEU A 2 1.84 0.50 -0.43
C LEU A 2 2.25 1.85 0.18
N LYS A 3 2.56 2.86 -0.65
CA LYS A 3 2.86 4.24 -0.21
C LYS A 3 1.75 4.86 0.65
N VAL A 4 0.48 4.64 0.28
CA VAL A 4 -0.70 5.13 1.02
C VAL A 4 -0.77 4.53 2.44
N GLY A 5 -0.17 3.35 2.66
CA GLY A 5 -0.08 2.72 3.97
C GLY A 5 1.06 3.22 4.87
N GLU A 6 1.94 4.14 4.44
CA GLU A 6 3.06 4.61 5.28
C GLU A 6 2.58 5.27 6.58
N LYS A 7 1.46 6.00 6.51
CA LYS A 7 0.79 6.61 7.68
C LYS A 7 -0.40 5.79 8.20
N GLY A 8 -0.62 4.60 7.62
CA GLY A 8 -1.77 3.75 7.88
C GLY A 8 -3.04 4.25 7.18
N ALA A 9 -3.63 3.41 6.32
CA ALA A 9 -4.81 3.79 5.53
C ALA A 9 -5.93 2.76 5.59
N GLY A 10 -7.17 3.22 5.47
CA GLY A 10 -8.34 2.36 5.43
C GLY A 10 -8.45 1.57 4.12
N LYS A 11 -9.16 0.43 4.12
CA LYS A 11 -9.37 -0.38 2.90
C LYS A 11 -9.96 0.45 1.74
N THR A 12 -10.94 1.29 2.05
CA THR A 12 -11.66 2.12 1.07
C THR A 12 -10.74 3.18 0.47
N GLU A 13 -9.93 3.86 1.29
CA GLU A 13 -8.94 4.84 0.84
C GLU A 13 -7.88 4.21 -0.09
N ILE A 14 -7.39 3.02 0.29
CA ILE A 14 -6.45 2.26 -0.54
C ILE A 14 -7.10 1.83 -1.86
N MET A 15 -8.37 1.43 -1.83
CA MET A 15 -9.11 0.99 -3.01
C MET A 15 -9.26 2.13 -4.03
N TYR A 16 -9.68 3.31 -3.57
CA TYR A 16 -9.85 4.49 -4.43
C TYR A 16 -8.51 5.00 -4.97
N SER A 17 -7.49 5.10 -4.12
CA SER A 17 -6.15 5.57 -4.55
C SER A 17 -5.48 4.63 -5.57
N ALA A 18 -5.76 3.33 -5.52
CA ALA A 18 -5.20 2.35 -6.43
C ALA A 18 -6.09 2.07 -7.67
N ASN A 19 -7.24 2.75 -7.80
CA ASN A 19 -8.25 2.49 -8.83
C ASN A 19 -8.60 0.99 -8.96
N MET A 20 -8.81 0.32 -7.82
CA MET A 20 -9.08 -1.12 -7.77
C MET A 20 -10.53 -1.42 -7.40
N SER A 21 -11.07 -2.50 -7.96
CA SER A 21 -12.33 -3.09 -7.48
C SER A 21 -12.17 -3.76 -6.11
N TYR A 22 -13.30 -4.02 -5.46
CA TYR A 22 -13.36 -4.72 -4.17
C TYR A 22 -12.68 -6.11 -4.17
N THR A 23 -12.79 -6.85 -5.28
CA THR A 23 -12.19 -8.18 -5.41
C THR A 23 -10.67 -8.09 -5.60
N GLN A 24 -10.20 -7.16 -6.42
CA GLN A 24 -8.77 -6.90 -6.62
C GLN A 24 -8.11 -6.49 -5.31
N ILE A 25 -8.64 -5.47 -4.62
CA ILE A 25 -8.01 -4.95 -3.40
C ILE A 25 -7.89 -6.02 -2.32
N GLN A 26 -8.89 -6.90 -2.17
CA GLN A 26 -8.80 -8.00 -1.21
C GLN A 26 -7.68 -8.98 -1.54
N LYS A 27 -7.53 -9.35 -2.81
CA LYS A 27 -6.46 -10.25 -3.26
C LYS A 27 -5.10 -9.63 -2.99
N TYR A 28 -4.92 -8.35 -3.33
CA TYR A 28 -3.65 -7.64 -3.11
C TYR A 28 -3.32 -7.45 -1.64
N LEU A 29 -4.28 -7.01 -0.81
CA LEU A 29 -4.07 -6.89 0.64
C LEU A 29 -3.75 -8.24 1.28
N GLY A 30 -4.44 -9.32 0.87
CA GLY A 30 -4.13 -10.67 1.31
C GLY A 30 -2.70 -11.08 0.96
N PHE A 31 -2.26 -10.83 -0.28
CA PHE A 31 -0.89 -11.08 -0.70
C PHE A 31 0.13 -10.31 0.16
N LEU A 32 -0.07 -9.00 0.33
CA LEU A 32 0.87 -8.15 1.07
C LEU A 32 0.96 -8.51 2.55
N ILE A 33 -0.15 -8.88 3.19
CA ILE A 33 -0.17 -9.35 4.58
C ILE A 33 0.55 -10.69 4.70
N ASN A 34 0.20 -11.66 3.84
CA ASN A 34 0.75 -13.02 3.91
C ASN A 34 2.28 -13.03 3.70
N HIS A 35 2.81 -12.07 2.95
CA HIS A 35 4.26 -11.92 2.73
C HIS A 35 4.93 -10.94 3.71
N GLY A 36 4.18 -10.36 4.65
CA GLY A 36 4.69 -9.49 5.71
C GLY A 36 5.12 -8.10 5.27
N PHE A 37 4.59 -7.59 4.16
CA PHE A 37 4.87 -6.23 3.66
C PHE A 37 4.00 -5.17 4.33
N ILE A 38 2.79 -5.55 4.76
CA ILE A 38 1.89 -4.69 5.54
C ILE A 38 1.30 -5.48 6.71
N HIS A 39 0.80 -4.78 7.72
CA HIS A 39 0.03 -5.35 8.81
C HIS A 39 -1.26 -4.57 9.04
N ARG A 40 -2.19 -5.18 9.78
CA ARG A 40 -3.45 -4.55 10.19
C ARG A 40 -3.24 -3.84 11.52
N VAL A 41 -3.76 -2.61 11.63
CA VAL A 41 -3.80 -1.82 12.86
C VAL A 41 -5.27 -1.55 13.16
N SER A 42 -5.72 -1.95 14.35
CA SER A 42 -7.07 -1.62 14.82
C SER A 42 -7.09 -0.15 15.23
N VAL A 43 -8.01 0.63 14.64
CA VAL A 43 -8.20 2.04 14.98
C VAL A 43 -9.58 2.29 15.63
N GLY A 44 -10.27 1.22 15.99
CA GLY A 44 -11.63 1.21 16.56
C GLY A 44 -12.44 0.05 15.98
N ASN A 45 -13.50 -0.38 16.65
CA ASN A 45 -14.40 -1.39 16.08
C ASN A 45 -15.45 -0.69 15.18
N PRO A 46 -15.57 -0.98 13.88
CA PRO A 46 -14.96 -2.05 13.07
C PRO A 46 -13.82 -1.58 12.13
N HIS A 47 -13.19 -0.44 12.40
CA HIS A 47 -12.22 0.20 11.51
C HIS A 47 -10.80 -0.38 11.63
N VAL A 48 -10.27 -0.83 10.50
CA VAL A 48 -8.91 -1.37 10.38
C VAL A 48 -8.13 -0.54 9.37
N HIS A 49 -6.94 -0.11 9.76
CA HIS A 49 -5.95 0.47 8.87
C HIS A 49 -4.90 -0.56 8.47
N TYR A 50 -4.31 -0.38 7.30
CA TYR A 50 -3.18 -1.16 6.82
C TYR A 50 -1.93 -0.28 6.85
N GLN A 51 -0.90 -0.76 7.52
CA GLN A 51 0.35 -0.03 7.70
C GLN A 51 1.53 -0.82 7.13
N VAL A 52 2.46 -0.12 6.51
CA VAL A 52 3.69 -0.68 5.94
C VAL A 52 4.61 -1.19 7.06
N THR A 53 5.14 -2.40 6.89
CA THR A 53 6.18 -2.95 7.79
C THR A 53 7.58 -2.48 7.36
N PRO A 54 8.63 -2.67 8.18
CA PRO A 54 10.00 -2.43 7.72
C PRO A 54 10.38 -3.23 6.46
N LYS A 55 9.82 -4.44 6.29
CA LYS A 55 10.00 -5.24 5.06
C LYS A 55 9.28 -4.61 3.87
N GLY A 56 8.08 -4.05 4.08
CA GLY A 56 7.36 -3.31 3.05
C GLY A 56 8.05 -2.01 2.64
N ALA A 57 8.68 -1.30 3.58
CA ALA A 57 9.45 -0.09 3.28
C ALA A 57 10.63 -0.40 2.34
N LYS A 58 11.38 -1.47 2.60
CA LYS A 58 12.45 -1.93 1.68
C LYS A 58 11.94 -2.31 0.29
N LEU A 59 10.72 -2.87 0.22
CA LEU A 59 10.08 -3.15 -1.06
C LEU A 59 9.78 -1.85 -1.82
N LEU A 60 9.31 -0.80 -1.14
CA LEU A 60 9.09 0.51 -1.75
C LEU A 60 10.37 1.11 -2.30
N GLU A 61 11.45 1.11 -1.52
CA GLU A 61 12.77 1.58 -1.97
C GLU A 61 13.22 0.85 -3.26
N SER A 62 13.00 -0.46 -3.31
CA SER A 62 13.33 -1.27 -4.49
C SER A 62 12.45 -0.93 -5.70
N ILE A 63 11.15 -0.68 -5.48
CA ILE A 63 10.23 -0.26 -6.53
C ILE A 63 10.63 1.13 -7.05
N ASP A 64 10.93 2.08 -6.16
CA ASP A 64 11.32 3.44 -6.52
C ASP A 64 12.60 3.43 -7.38
N LEU A 65 13.61 2.65 -7.00
CA LEU A 65 14.83 2.47 -7.80
C LEU A 65 14.53 1.93 -9.21
N ILE A 66 13.70 0.89 -9.32
CA ILE A 66 13.33 0.32 -10.63
C ILE A 66 12.56 1.35 -11.46
N THR A 67 11.66 2.09 -10.82
CA THR A 67 10.79 3.08 -11.46
C THR A 67 11.61 4.26 -11.98
N GLU A 68 12.62 4.70 -11.22
CA GLU A 68 13.62 5.68 -11.63
C GLU A 68 14.39 5.20 -12.86
N VAL A 69 14.91 3.96 -12.84
CA VAL A 69 15.64 3.36 -13.98
C VAL A 69 14.77 3.27 -15.23
N LEU A 70 13.47 3.02 -15.08
CA LEU A 70 12.51 2.97 -16.19
C LEU A 70 12.07 4.36 -16.68
N GLY A 71 12.48 5.44 -16.02
CA GLY A 71 12.09 6.81 -16.37
C GLY A 71 10.62 7.13 -16.06
N PHE A 72 9.98 6.36 -15.19
CA PHE A 72 8.61 6.62 -14.74
C PHE A 72 8.65 7.64 -13.59
N GLN A 73 8.86 8.92 -13.90
CA GLN A 73 8.62 9.96 -12.91
C GLN A 73 7.12 10.13 -12.73
N ASP A 74 6.59 9.71 -11.58
CA ASP A 74 5.27 10.12 -11.11
C ASP A 74 5.31 11.63 -10.86
N VAL A 75 4.90 12.42 -11.86
CA VAL A 75 4.68 13.86 -11.73
C VAL A 75 3.40 14.06 -10.91
N TYR A 76 3.50 14.05 -9.58
CA TYR A 76 2.46 14.56 -8.71
C TYR A 76 2.78 16.02 -8.40
N GLU A 77 2.23 16.95 -9.19
CA GLU A 77 2.13 18.37 -8.81
C GLU A 77 1.17 18.50 -7.61
N ASP A 78 1.54 19.38 -6.68
CA ASP A 78 0.86 19.71 -5.41
C ASP A 78 -0.61 20.14 -5.55
#